data_AF-A0A1Q5HML2-F1
#
_entry.id   AF-A0A1Q5HML2-F1
#
_cell.length_a   1.000
_cell.length_b   1.000
_cell.length_c   1.000
_cell.angle_alpha   90.00
_cell.angle_beta   90.00
_cell.angle_gamma   90.00
#
_symmetry.space_group_name_H-M   'P 1'
#
loop_
_entity.id
_entity.type
_entity.pdbx_description
1 polymer ?
#
loop_
_entity_poly.entity_id
_entity_poly.type
_entity_poly.pdbx_seq_one_letter_code
_entity_poly.pdbx_strand_id
1 'polypeptide(L)'
;MNRDHRDEQPVTARMPADVDAPDKVLYGLTFRQLAIVAVAAIAFYGGGKALHTIVPAPVLLGAAVVLGGLVFGLAVGRRDGLPMDVWLACAVRHWRAPRALSTTDTTATTPDWVQAPTSTVPLPAPLRLPADAIDDRGEISLGAVKAAMVAATSVNLALRTADEQAALVDTFGRWLNSLSTPTQIVVSAQPVDLHSAAHTVAQAADALPHPALADAAADHARFLDDLAQRRDPLRRQVLIVTRTTRGERGEHAARRRADQTVRSLSGLGVTTRALDGHATTAALAAAADPYRPPRPGGLAAPHTTITGPPVRRPRTRRTS
;
A
#
# COMPACT_ATOMS: atom_id res chain seq x y z
N MET A 1 -14.74 -32.87 33.28
CA MET A 1 -15.23 -31.88 32.29
C MET A 1 -14.66 -30.51 32.69
N ASN A 2 -13.37 -30.30 32.40
CA ASN A 2 -12.62 -29.14 32.88
C ASN A 2 -12.85 -27.98 31.90
N ARG A 3 -13.49 -26.89 32.35
CA ARG A 3 -13.62 -25.66 31.58
C ARG A 3 -12.24 -24.98 31.58
N ASP A 4 -11.70 -24.72 30.40
CA ASP A 4 -10.52 -23.90 30.19
C ASP A 4 -10.64 -22.58 30.98
N HIS A 5 -9.89 -22.47 32.08
CA HIS A 5 -9.39 -21.19 32.56
C HIS A 5 -8.40 -20.71 31.49
N ARG A 6 -8.89 -19.98 30.49
CA ARG A 6 -8.04 -19.00 29.84
C ARG A 6 -7.81 -17.92 30.88
N ASP A 7 -6.64 -17.95 31.51
CA ASP A 7 -6.15 -16.81 32.27
C ASP A 7 -6.23 -15.58 31.35
N GLU A 8 -7.25 -14.74 31.58
CA GLU A 8 -7.33 -13.39 31.03
C GLU A 8 -6.20 -12.59 31.68
N GLN A 9 -4.98 -12.76 31.19
CA GLN A 9 -3.88 -11.89 31.55
C GLN A 9 -4.27 -10.47 31.08
N PRO A 10 -4.25 -9.47 31.98
CA PRO A 10 -4.69 -8.13 31.65
C PRO A 10 -3.72 -7.54 30.63
N VAL A 11 -4.22 -7.30 29.42
CA VAL A 11 -3.51 -6.45 28.44
C VAL A 11 -3.33 -5.08 29.08
N THR A 12 -2.12 -4.76 29.52
CA THR A 12 -1.78 -3.49 30.21
C THR A 12 -1.72 -2.30 29.27
N ALA A 13 -1.65 -2.55 27.97
CA ALA A 13 -1.66 -1.50 26.96
C ALA A 13 -3.01 -0.77 26.99
N ARG A 14 -3.00 0.46 27.52
CA ARG A 14 -4.16 1.36 27.52
C ARG A 14 -4.61 1.55 26.07
N MET A 15 -5.78 0.99 25.75
CA MET A 15 -6.47 1.28 24.50
C MET A 15 -7.09 2.67 24.62
N PRO A 16 -6.67 3.66 23.82
CA PRO A 16 -7.33 4.95 23.81
C PRO A 16 -8.80 4.77 23.44
N ALA A 17 -9.68 5.59 24.02
CA ALA A 17 -11.05 5.65 23.55
C ALA A 17 -11.05 6.01 22.05
N ASP A 18 -11.95 5.41 21.28
CA ASP A 18 -12.11 5.71 19.85
C ASP A 18 -12.61 7.16 19.69
N VAL A 19 -11.67 8.10 19.58
CA VAL A 19 -11.95 9.55 19.47
C VAL A 19 -12.55 9.89 18.11
N ASP A 20 -12.33 9.04 17.09
CA ASP A 20 -12.84 9.23 15.74
C ASP A 20 -14.22 8.57 15.53
N ALA A 21 -14.80 7.96 16.58
CA ALA A 21 -16.15 7.43 16.54
C ALA A 21 -17.13 8.55 16.16
N PRO A 22 -17.94 8.39 15.10
CA PRO A 22 -18.80 9.46 14.63
C PRO A 22 -19.85 9.80 15.68
N ASP A 23 -19.89 11.07 16.07
CA ASP A 23 -20.80 11.55 17.10
C ASP A 23 -22.27 11.36 16.68
N LYS A 24 -23.02 10.65 17.53
CA LYS A 24 -24.42 10.29 17.29
C LYS A 24 -25.29 11.31 17.99
N VAL A 25 -25.99 12.12 17.22
CA VAL A 25 -26.71 13.29 17.76
C VAL A 25 -28.16 12.93 18.10
N LEU A 26 -28.89 12.32 17.17
CA LEU A 26 -30.31 12.07 17.32
C LEU A 26 -30.70 10.72 16.72
N TYR A 27 -31.41 9.89 17.49
CA TYR A 27 -31.83 8.53 17.10
C TYR A 27 -30.69 7.63 16.60
N GLY A 28 -29.46 7.86 17.07
CA GLY A 28 -28.28 7.11 16.63
C GLY A 28 -27.73 7.53 15.26
N LEU A 29 -28.27 8.58 14.64
CA LEU A 29 -27.79 9.17 13.40
C LEU A 29 -26.74 10.25 13.67
N THR A 30 -25.77 10.35 12.77
CA THR A 30 -24.76 11.41 12.76
C THR A 30 -25.36 12.72 12.24
N PHE A 31 -24.75 13.85 12.56
CA PHE A 31 -25.15 15.16 12.02
C PHE A 31 -25.17 15.16 10.48
N ARG A 32 -24.20 14.48 9.85
CA ARG A 32 -24.12 14.31 8.39
C ARG A 32 -25.34 13.55 7.85
N GLN A 33 -25.76 12.47 8.50
CA GLN A 33 -26.92 11.68 8.08
C GLN A 33 -28.22 12.48 8.21
N LEU A 34 -28.37 13.22 9.32
CA LEU A 34 -29.52 14.11 9.52
C LEU A 34 -29.58 15.21 8.45
N ALA A 35 -28.44 15.80 8.09
CA ALA A 35 -28.37 16.81 7.04
C ALA A 35 -28.83 16.25 5.67
N ILE A 36 -28.41 15.04 5.31
CA ILE A 36 -28.84 14.38 4.06
C ILE A 36 -30.36 14.17 4.06
N VAL A 37 -30.91 13.64 5.16
CA VAL A 37 -32.35 13.39 5.30
C VAL A 37 -33.14 14.70 5.28
N ALA A 38 -32.67 15.74 5.96
CA ALA A 38 -33.32 17.05 6.01
C ALA A 38 -33.37 17.73 4.63
N VAL A 39 -32.25 17.73 3.90
CA VAL A 39 -32.19 18.28 2.53
C VAL A 39 -33.13 17.51 1.60
N ALA A 40 -33.16 16.18 1.69
CA ALA A 40 -34.06 15.36 0.90
C ALA A 40 -35.54 15.63 1.24
N ALA A 41 -35.88 15.78 2.53
CA ALA A 41 -37.24 16.11 2.96
C ALA A 41 -37.70 17.47 2.40
N ILE A 42 -36.82 18.49 2.43
CA ILE A 42 -37.09 19.81 1.84
C ILE A 42 -37.31 19.69 0.32
N ALA A 43 -36.45 18.93 -0.37
CA ALA A 43 -36.57 18.72 -1.82
C ALA A 43 -37.87 18.00 -2.20
N PHE A 44 -38.25 16.94 -1.46
CA PHE A 44 -39.51 16.22 -1.69
C PHE A 44 -40.72 17.10 -1.43
N TYR A 45 -40.70 17.89 -0.36
CA TYR A 45 -41.79 18.81 -0.05
C TYR A 45 -41.95 19.90 -1.11
N GLY A 46 -40.83 20.54 -1.52
CA GLY A 46 -40.84 21.57 -2.56
C GLY A 46 -41.28 21.04 -3.92
N GLY A 47 -40.75 19.89 -4.33
CA GLY A 47 -41.13 19.21 -5.58
C GLY A 47 -42.60 18.77 -5.58
N GLY A 48 -43.07 18.20 -4.47
CA GLY A 48 -44.47 17.83 -4.29
C GLY A 48 -45.39 19.05 -4.43
N LYS A 49 -45.09 20.16 -3.75
CA LYS A 49 -45.89 21.39 -3.82
C LYS A 49 -45.96 21.97 -5.24
N ALA A 50 -44.85 21.95 -5.98
CA ALA A 50 -44.78 22.47 -7.33
C ALA A 50 -45.49 21.58 -8.36
N LEU A 51 -45.44 20.25 -8.17
CA LEU A 51 -45.86 19.28 -9.18
C LEU A 51 -47.26 18.69 -8.95
N HIS A 52 -47.85 18.89 -7.76
CA HIS A 52 -49.18 18.37 -7.41
C HIS A 52 -50.32 18.88 -8.32
N THR A 53 -50.16 20.02 -8.98
CA THR A 53 -51.16 20.53 -9.93
C THR A 53 -51.11 19.85 -11.29
N ILE A 54 -49.99 19.21 -11.64
CA ILE A 54 -49.72 18.63 -12.95
C ILE A 54 -49.75 17.10 -12.89
N VAL A 55 -49.30 16.51 -11.77
CA VAL A 55 -49.12 15.06 -11.60
C VAL A 55 -50.11 14.51 -10.58
N PRO A 56 -50.79 13.37 -10.88
CA PRO A 56 -51.68 12.72 -9.94
C PRO A 56 -50.98 12.33 -8.63
N ALA A 57 -51.68 12.56 -7.51
CA ALA A 57 -51.20 12.23 -6.15
C ALA A 57 -50.60 10.81 -5.98
N PRO A 58 -51.18 9.71 -6.53
CA PRO A 58 -50.59 8.37 -6.34
C PRO A 58 -49.21 8.23 -7.00
N VAL A 59 -48.96 8.92 -8.11
CA VAL A 59 -47.67 8.89 -8.81
C VAL A 59 -46.61 9.62 -7.98
N LEU A 60 -46.97 10.77 -7.40
CA LEU A 60 -46.09 11.52 -6.51
C LEU A 60 -45.74 10.72 -5.25
N LEU A 61 -46.73 10.04 -4.65
CA LEU A 61 -46.51 9.20 -3.48
C LEU A 61 -45.59 8.02 -3.79
N GLY A 62 -45.85 7.32 -4.91
CA GLY A 62 -44.99 6.21 -5.35
C GLY A 62 -43.54 6.64 -5.59
N ALA A 63 -43.34 7.77 -6.27
CA ALA A 63 -42.00 8.34 -6.49
C ALA A 63 -41.33 8.73 -5.17
N ALA A 64 -42.05 9.34 -4.24
CA ALA A 64 -41.53 9.70 -2.92
C ALA A 64 -41.09 8.48 -2.10
N VAL A 65 -41.83 7.37 -2.16
CA VAL A 65 -41.45 6.13 -1.47
C VAL A 65 -40.16 5.55 -2.05
N VAL A 66 -40.05 5.45 -3.38
CA VAL A 66 -38.85 4.90 -4.04
C VAL A 66 -37.63 5.79 -3.80
N LEU A 67 -37.76 7.09 -4.00
CA LEU A 67 -36.66 8.04 -3.80
C LEU A 67 -36.30 8.17 -2.31
N GLY A 68 -37.29 8.15 -1.42
CA GLY A 68 -37.09 8.14 0.03
C GLY A 68 -36.31 6.90 0.49
N GLY A 69 -36.66 5.72 -0.04
CA GLY A 69 -35.90 4.49 0.20
C GLY A 69 -34.45 4.59 -0.29
N LEU A 70 -34.21 5.20 -1.45
CA LEU A 70 -32.86 5.43 -1.98
C LEU A 70 -32.05 6.38 -1.08
N VAL A 71 -32.64 7.49 -0.64
CA VAL A 71 -32.01 8.45 0.27
C VAL A 71 -31.70 7.82 1.61
N PHE A 72 -32.64 7.02 2.15
CA PHE A 72 -32.42 6.30 3.40
C PHE A 72 -31.27 5.29 3.26
N GLY A 73 -31.25 4.53 2.17
CA GLY A 73 -30.14 3.64 1.84
C GLY A 73 -28.81 4.37 1.67
N LEU A 74 -28.81 5.61 1.14
CA LEU A 74 -27.62 6.44 1.03
C LEU A 74 -27.14 6.98 2.38
N ALA A 75 -28.07 7.36 3.26
CA ALA A 75 -27.74 7.93 4.58
C ALA A 75 -27.28 6.85 5.57
N VAL A 76 -27.97 5.70 5.61
CA VAL A 76 -27.72 4.65 6.60
C VAL A 76 -26.83 3.54 6.06
N GLY A 77 -26.81 3.34 4.74
CA GLY A 77 -26.05 2.27 4.12
C GLY A 77 -24.55 2.42 4.32
N ARG A 78 -23.90 1.27 4.51
CA ARG A 78 -22.45 1.14 4.50
C ARG A 78 -22.05 0.05 3.53
N ARG A 79 -20.95 0.26 2.83
CA ARG A 79 -20.35 -0.72 1.94
C ARG A 79 -18.84 -0.72 2.17
N ASP A 80 -18.27 -1.90 2.41
CA ASP A 80 -16.84 -2.08 2.64
C ASP A 80 -16.27 -1.19 3.76
N GLY A 81 -17.09 -0.94 4.79
CA GLY A 81 -16.73 -0.06 5.92
C GLY A 81 -16.85 1.44 5.64
N LEU A 82 -17.17 1.86 4.42
CA LEU A 82 -17.42 3.26 4.06
C LEU A 82 -18.93 3.58 4.10
N PRO A 83 -19.31 4.82 4.46
CA PRO A 83 -20.69 5.27 4.29
C PRO A 83 -21.02 5.38 2.79
N MET A 84 -22.27 5.12 2.42
CA MET A 84 -22.69 4.96 1.02
C MET A 84 -22.50 6.23 0.17
N ASP A 85 -22.63 7.41 0.79
CA ASP A 85 -22.39 8.71 0.16
C ASP A 85 -20.92 8.89 -0.28
N VAL A 86 -19.97 8.53 0.59
CA VAL A 86 -18.52 8.55 0.29
C VAL A 86 -18.19 7.50 -0.76
N TRP A 87 -18.78 6.31 -0.65
CA TRP A 87 -18.59 5.26 -1.64
C TRP A 87 -19.06 5.71 -3.03
N LEU A 88 -20.26 6.30 -3.13
CA LEU A 88 -20.81 6.80 -4.38
C LEU A 88 -19.99 7.98 -4.92
N ALA A 89 -19.52 8.89 -4.06
CA ALA A 89 -18.63 9.97 -4.47
C ALA A 89 -17.31 9.44 -5.04
N CYS A 90 -16.71 8.43 -4.41
CA CYS A 90 -15.53 7.74 -4.93
C CYS A 90 -15.82 7.05 -6.26
N ALA A 91 -16.98 6.38 -6.40
CA ALA A 91 -17.40 5.72 -7.63
C ALA A 91 -17.61 6.71 -8.78
N VAL A 92 -18.29 7.84 -8.54
CA VAL A 92 -18.49 8.91 -9.53
C VAL A 92 -17.15 9.54 -9.91
N ARG A 93 -16.26 9.79 -8.93
CA ARG A 93 -14.92 10.31 -9.21
C ARG A 93 -14.08 9.34 -10.03
N HIS A 94 -14.15 8.05 -9.73
CA HIS A 94 -13.48 7.00 -10.49
C HIS A 94 -14.04 6.89 -11.92
N TRP A 95 -15.37 6.95 -12.07
CA TRP A 95 -16.01 6.90 -13.38
C TRP A 95 -15.67 8.09 -14.26
N ARG A 96 -15.52 9.29 -13.66
CA ARG A 96 -15.07 10.51 -14.34
C ARG A 96 -13.55 10.61 -14.50
N ALA A 97 -12.78 9.72 -13.89
CA ALA A 97 -11.33 9.79 -13.97
C ALA A 97 -10.85 9.45 -15.39
N PRO A 98 -9.84 10.16 -15.92
CA PRO A 98 -9.27 9.84 -17.22
C PRO A 98 -8.67 8.42 -17.19
N ARG A 99 -9.04 7.61 -18.19
CA ARG A 99 -8.62 6.20 -18.28
C ARG A 99 -7.29 6.01 -19.03
N ALA A 100 -6.92 6.98 -19.86
CA ALA A 100 -5.65 7.02 -20.56
C ALA A 100 -4.77 8.09 -19.90
N LEU A 101 -3.64 7.68 -19.35
CA LEU A 101 -2.65 8.55 -18.72
C LEU A 101 -1.33 8.44 -19.48
N SER A 102 -0.65 9.57 -19.71
CA SER A 102 0.68 9.61 -20.33
C SER A 102 1.70 10.27 -19.42
N THR A 103 2.93 9.75 -19.40
CA THR A 103 4.08 10.39 -18.72
C THR A 103 4.57 11.64 -19.44
N THR A 104 4.24 11.80 -20.72
CA THR A 104 4.61 12.97 -21.52
C THR A 104 3.67 14.13 -21.28
N ASP A 105 4.20 15.34 -21.32
CA ASP A 105 3.39 16.55 -21.27
C ASP A 105 2.55 16.64 -22.55
N THR A 106 1.25 16.34 -22.42
CA THR A 106 0.28 16.43 -23.53
C THR A 106 -0.20 17.85 -23.77
N THR A 107 0.32 18.84 -23.02
CA THR A 107 0.01 20.27 -23.22
C THR A 107 0.99 20.99 -24.15
N ALA A 108 2.09 20.33 -24.54
CA ALA A 108 3.04 20.88 -25.50
C ALA A 108 2.39 20.99 -26.90
N THR A 109 2.46 22.18 -27.49
CA THR A 109 2.02 22.42 -28.87
C THR A 109 2.79 21.53 -29.83
N THR A 110 2.07 20.79 -30.69
CA THR A 110 2.69 19.99 -31.74
C THR A 110 3.45 20.89 -32.70
N PRO A 111 4.70 20.57 -33.05
CA PRO A 111 5.46 21.33 -34.03
C PRO A 111 4.72 21.42 -35.37
N ASP A 112 4.89 22.54 -36.07
CA ASP A 112 4.16 22.91 -37.30
C ASP A 112 4.29 21.90 -38.46
N TRP A 113 5.33 21.06 -38.43
CA TRP A 113 5.56 20.00 -39.42
C TRP A 113 4.81 18.69 -39.14
N VAL A 114 4.15 18.57 -37.98
CA VAL A 114 3.34 17.40 -37.60
C VAL A 114 1.90 17.62 -38.07
N GLN A 115 1.45 16.82 -39.04
CA GLN A 115 0.05 16.82 -39.47
C GLN A 115 -0.83 16.18 -38.38
N ALA A 116 -1.57 17.00 -37.64
CA ALA A 116 -2.55 16.50 -36.70
C ALA A 116 -3.70 15.81 -37.45
N PRO A 117 -4.13 14.60 -37.04
CA PRO A 117 -5.27 13.93 -37.65
C PRO A 117 -6.53 14.80 -37.55
N THR A 118 -7.36 14.80 -38.60
CA THR A 118 -8.63 15.57 -38.64
C THR A 118 -9.66 15.06 -37.63
N SER A 119 -9.49 13.83 -37.13
CA SER A 119 -10.37 13.26 -36.12
C SER A 119 -10.02 13.75 -34.71
N THR A 120 -11.04 14.15 -33.95
CA THR A 120 -10.91 14.46 -32.52
C THR A 120 -10.68 13.16 -31.75
N VAL A 121 -9.41 12.80 -31.53
CA VAL A 121 -9.02 11.69 -30.66
C VAL A 121 -8.88 12.23 -29.23
N PRO A 122 -9.49 11.60 -28.20
CA PRO A 122 -9.27 12.00 -26.82
C PRO A 122 -7.79 11.80 -26.45
N LEU A 123 -7.10 12.90 -26.17
CA LEU A 123 -5.70 12.86 -25.74
C LEU A 123 -5.60 12.29 -24.31
N PRO A 124 -4.58 11.46 -24.02
CA PRO A 124 -4.31 11.00 -22.67
C PRO A 124 -4.10 12.18 -21.72
N ALA A 125 -4.64 12.08 -20.51
CA ALA A 125 -4.36 13.05 -19.46
C ALA A 125 -2.93 12.86 -18.91
N PRO A 126 -2.29 13.91 -18.37
CA PRO A 126 -0.96 13.76 -17.78
C PRO A 126 -0.99 12.84 -16.56
N LEU A 127 -0.05 11.88 -16.52
CA LEU A 127 0.15 10.96 -15.41
C LEU A 127 0.81 11.72 -14.25
N ARG A 128 0.02 11.98 -13.21
CA ARG A 128 0.54 12.52 -11.95
C ARG A 128 0.83 11.35 -11.01
N LEU A 129 2.11 11.04 -10.84
CA LEU A 129 2.53 10.01 -9.89
C LEU A 129 2.29 10.52 -8.45
N PRO A 130 1.84 9.64 -7.53
CA PRO A 130 1.67 10.02 -6.12
C PRO A 130 2.98 10.40 -5.41
N ALA A 131 4.11 9.93 -5.94
CA ALA A 131 5.45 10.19 -5.43
C ALA A 131 6.29 10.88 -6.51
N ASP A 132 7.04 11.91 -6.09
CA ASP A 132 7.83 12.75 -6.97
C ASP A 132 9.31 12.34 -7.00
N ALA A 133 9.86 11.92 -5.86
CA ALA A 133 11.27 11.58 -5.72
C ALA A 133 11.51 10.63 -4.54
N ILE A 134 12.63 9.91 -4.58
CA ILE A 134 13.13 9.09 -3.48
C ILE A 134 14.58 9.53 -3.23
N ASP A 135 14.90 9.93 -2.00
CA ASP A 135 16.28 10.29 -1.64
C ASP A 135 17.13 9.05 -1.31
N ASP A 136 18.46 9.23 -1.23
CA ASP A 136 19.40 8.14 -0.91
C ASP A 136 19.12 7.51 0.47
N ARG A 137 18.53 8.27 1.40
CA ARG A 137 18.16 7.81 2.74
C ARG A 137 16.84 7.04 2.77
N GLY A 138 16.12 6.96 1.65
CA GLY A 138 14.86 6.26 1.50
C GLY A 138 13.61 7.07 1.83
N GLU A 139 13.70 8.41 1.95
CA GLU A 139 12.52 9.26 2.03
C GLU A 139 11.86 9.44 0.67
N ILE A 140 10.55 9.22 0.63
CA ILE A 140 9.69 9.40 -0.52
C ILE A 140 9.05 10.78 -0.42
N SER A 141 9.24 11.62 -1.44
CA SER A 141 8.54 12.88 -1.60
C SER A 141 7.15 12.65 -2.19
N LEU A 142 6.11 13.10 -1.51
CA LEU A 142 4.69 13.02 -1.92
C LEU A 142 4.11 14.45 -1.99
N GLY A 143 4.77 15.33 -2.73
CA GLY A 143 4.50 16.77 -2.78
C GLY A 143 4.75 17.47 -1.45
N ALA A 144 3.66 17.85 -0.75
CA ALA A 144 3.73 18.61 0.49
C ALA A 144 4.00 17.76 1.74
N VAL A 145 4.09 16.43 1.59
CA VAL A 145 4.39 15.50 2.68
C VAL A 145 5.50 14.56 2.25
N LYS A 146 6.21 14.00 3.23
CA LYS A 146 7.25 12.99 3.01
C LYS A 146 6.85 11.69 3.69
N ALA A 147 7.31 10.56 3.15
CA ALA A 147 7.12 9.25 3.74
C ALA A 147 8.44 8.47 3.83
N ALA A 148 8.52 7.52 4.75
CA ALA A 148 9.63 6.60 4.88
C ALA A 148 9.11 5.20 5.18
N MET A 149 9.85 4.17 4.76
CA MET A 149 9.43 2.78 4.86
C MET A 149 10.34 2.00 5.81
N VAL A 150 9.75 1.13 6.61
CA VAL A 150 10.44 0.16 7.46
C VAL A 150 10.02 -1.23 7.03
N ALA A 151 10.98 -2.08 6.68
CA ALA A 151 10.73 -3.50 6.53
C ALA A 151 10.80 -4.19 7.88
N ALA A 152 9.86 -5.10 8.12
CA ALA A 152 9.78 -5.92 9.32
C ALA A 152 9.60 -7.39 8.95
N THR A 153 10.14 -8.29 9.77
CA THR A 153 9.77 -9.71 9.72
C THR A 153 8.51 -9.97 10.55
N SER A 154 8.01 -11.20 10.49
CA SER A 154 6.91 -11.67 11.34
C SER A 154 7.43 -12.60 12.41
N VAL A 155 6.82 -12.55 13.60
CA VAL A 155 7.05 -13.51 14.69
C VAL A 155 5.82 -14.43 14.81
N ASN A 156 6.05 -15.71 15.06
CA ASN A 156 4.97 -16.65 15.34
C ASN A 156 4.57 -16.54 16.82
N LEU A 157 3.50 -15.78 17.07
CA LEU A 157 3.00 -15.53 18.43
C LEU A 157 2.52 -16.81 19.13
N ALA A 158 1.96 -17.77 18.38
CA ALA A 158 1.39 -18.99 18.93
C ALA A 158 2.46 -19.96 19.50
N LEU A 159 3.71 -19.81 19.08
CA LEU A 159 4.84 -20.61 19.59
C LEU A 159 5.53 -19.97 20.81
N ARG A 160 5.03 -18.83 21.29
CA ARG A 160 5.59 -18.09 22.43
C ARG A 160 4.86 -18.44 23.72
N THR A 161 5.56 -18.33 24.86
CA THR A 161 4.93 -18.50 26.18
C THR A 161 3.90 -17.41 26.45
N ALA A 162 2.96 -17.60 27.38
CA ALA A 162 1.93 -16.60 27.67
C ALA A 162 2.53 -15.24 28.05
N ASP A 163 3.56 -15.24 28.90
CA ASP A 163 4.26 -14.02 29.33
C ASP A 163 4.99 -13.33 28.17
N GLU A 164 5.60 -14.10 27.27
CA GLU A 164 6.19 -13.56 26.03
C GLU A 164 5.12 -12.94 25.14
N GLN A 165 3.96 -13.59 24.98
CA GLN A 165 2.86 -13.05 24.19
C GLN A 165 2.35 -11.73 24.79
N ALA A 166 2.15 -11.66 26.10
CA ALA A 166 1.73 -10.44 26.79
C ALA A 166 2.75 -9.31 26.63
N ALA A 167 4.05 -9.59 26.78
CA ALA A 167 5.12 -8.62 26.59
C ALA A 167 5.20 -8.08 25.15
N LEU A 168 4.98 -8.96 24.16
CA LEU A 168 4.92 -8.58 22.75
C LEU A 168 3.71 -7.68 22.45
N VAL A 169 2.53 -8.04 22.96
CA VAL A 169 1.30 -7.25 22.81
C VAL A 169 1.43 -5.88 23.49
N ASP A 170 1.99 -5.83 24.70
CA ASP A 170 2.20 -4.57 25.42
C ASP A 170 3.19 -3.64 24.71
N THR A 171 4.31 -4.19 24.23
CA THR A 171 5.31 -3.41 23.47
C THR A 171 4.74 -2.93 22.14
N PHE A 172 3.97 -3.75 21.43
CA PHE A 172 3.27 -3.35 20.22
C PHE A 172 2.23 -2.25 20.50
N GLY A 173 1.46 -2.38 21.58
CA GLY A 173 0.51 -1.36 22.04
C GLY A 173 1.17 -0.03 22.38
N ARG A 174 2.31 -0.06 23.09
CA ARG A 174 3.12 1.13 23.37
C ARG A 174 3.62 1.79 22.09
N TRP A 175 4.05 1.00 21.11
CA TRP A 175 4.42 1.54 19.80
C TRP A 175 3.23 2.21 19.10
N LEU A 176 2.06 1.57 19.04
CA LEU A 176 0.85 2.16 18.46
C LEU A 176 0.47 3.48 19.14
N ASN A 177 0.53 3.52 20.47
CA ASN A 177 0.25 4.72 21.25
C ASN A 177 1.30 5.84 21.08
N SER A 178 2.48 5.52 20.54
CA SER A 178 3.54 6.51 20.24
C SER A 178 3.38 7.17 18.87
N LEU A 179 2.49 6.65 18.01
CA LEU A 179 2.29 7.15 16.66
C LEU A 179 1.55 8.50 16.69
N SER A 180 2.20 9.54 16.21
CA SER A 180 1.66 10.91 16.14
C SER A 180 1.18 11.31 14.75
N THR A 181 1.37 10.44 13.77
CA THR A 181 1.04 10.68 12.35
C THR A 181 0.43 9.43 11.74
N PRO A 182 -0.39 9.57 10.68
CA PRO A 182 -0.93 8.41 10.00
C PRO A 182 0.19 7.45 9.61
N THR A 183 0.09 6.19 10.01
CA THR A 183 1.10 5.15 9.76
C THR A 183 0.39 3.95 9.19
N GLN A 184 0.90 3.43 8.08
CA GLN A 184 0.28 2.31 7.37
C GLN A 184 1.11 1.05 7.59
N ILE A 185 0.47 -0.06 7.94
CA ILE A 185 1.09 -1.38 7.97
C ILE A 185 0.59 -2.13 6.74
N VAL A 186 1.47 -2.33 5.77
CA VAL A 186 1.19 -3.07 4.55
C VAL A 186 1.72 -4.48 4.71
N VAL A 187 0.83 -5.46 4.59
CA VAL A 187 1.18 -6.87 4.54
C VAL A 187 0.83 -7.38 3.16
N SER A 188 1.84 -7.84 2.41
CA SER A 188 1.65 -8.41 1.08
C SER A 188 2.28 -9.80 1.00
N ALA A 189 1.59 -10.73 0.34
CA ALA A 189 2.21 -11.95 -0.14
C ALA A 189 2.99 -11.63 -1.42
N GLN A 190 4.25 -12.02 -1.48
CA GLN A 190 5.17 -11.78 -2.58
C GLN A 190 5.72 -13.12 -3.05
N PRO A 191 5.78 -13.42 -4.36
CA PRO A 191 6.42 -14.63 -4.84
C PRO A 191 7.90 -14.62 -4.46
N VAL A 192 8.41 -15.81 -4.12
CA VAL A 192 9.84 -16.01 -3.87
C VAL A 192 10.48 -16.43 -5.18
N ASP A 193 11.46 -15.64 -5.65
CA ASP A 193 12.25 -16.05 -6.80
C ASP A 193 13.26 -17.13 -6.42
N LEU A 194 12.83 -18.37 -6.58
CA LEU A 194 13.68 -19.55 -6.41
C LEU A 194 14.48 -19.90 -7.68
N HIS A 195 14.06 -19.44 -8.87
CA HIS A 195 14.79 -19.71 -10.12
C HIS A 195 16.15 -19.00 -10.11
N SER A 196 16.17 -17.71 -9.74
CA SER A 196 17.45 -16.99 -9.62
C SER A 196 18.34 -17.55 -8.51
N ALA A 197 17.74 -18.03 -7.42
CA ALA A 197 18.49 -18.69 -6.35
C ALA A 197 19.10 -20.02 -6.83
N ALA A 198 18.32 -20.85 -7.53
CA ALA A 198 18.78 -22.09 -8.16
C ALA A 198 19.94 -21.83 -9.13
N HIS A 199 19.80 -20.85 -10.03
CA HIS A 199 20.86 -20.46 -10.96
C HIS A 199 22.13 -19.98 -10.25
N THR A 200 22.00 -19.20 -9.18
CA THR A 200 23.15 -18.70 -8.41
C THR A 200 23.90 -19.85 -7.75
N VAL A 201 23.17 -20.80 -7.15
CA VAL A 201 23.76 -22.00 -6.53
C VAL A 201 24.42 -22.89 -7.58
N ALA A 202 23.78 -23.09 -8.74
CA ALA A 202 24.34 -23.87 -9.84
C ALA A 202 25.65 -23.27 -10.38
N GLN A 203 25.69 -21.95 -10.59
CA GLN A 203 26.91 -21.26 -11.02
C GLN A 203 28.03 -21.33 -9.97
N ALA A 204 27.67 -21.26 -8.68
CA ALA A 204 28.65 -21.40 -7.60
C ALA A 204 29.19 -22.82 -7.48
N ALA A 205 28.39 -23.85 -7.82
CA ALA A 205 28.78 -25.25 -7.77
C ALA A 205 30.01 -25.54 -8.64
N ASP A 206 30.08 -24.95 -9.83
CA ASP A 206 31.20 -25.11 -10.77
C ASP A 206 32.55 -24.58 -10.22
N ALA A 207 32.51 -23.68 -9.25
CA ALA A 207 33.69 -23.09 -8.63
C ALA A 207 34.09 -23.78 -7.31
N LEU A 208 33.35 -24.81 -6.86
CA LEU A 208 33.61 -25.45 -5.58
C LEU A 208 34.83 -26.40 -5.67
N PRO A 209 35.78 -26.34 -4.70
CA PRO A 209 37.00 -27.14 -4.76
C PRO A 209 36.79 -28.66 -4.56
N HIS A 210 35.74 -29.05 -3.82
CA HIS A 210 35.50 -30.43 -3.42
C HIS A 210 34.33 -31.04 -4.20
N PRO A 211 34.51 -32.19 -4.87
CA PRO A 211 33.49 -32.76 -5.78
C PRO A 211 32.17 -33.04 -5.06
N ALA A 212 32.20 -33.63 -3.86
CA ALA A 212 30.98 -33.91 -3.11
C ALA A 212 30.17 -32.64 -2.73
N LEU A 213 30.84 -31.48 -2.57
CA LEU A 213 30.15 -30.21 -2.31
C LEU A 213 29.54 -29.64 -3.60
N ALA A 214 30.23 -29.81 -4.74
CA ALA A 214 29.69 -29.44 -6.06
C ALA A 214 28.43 -30.26 -6.39
N ASP A 215 28.48 -31.58 -6.14
CA ASP A 215 27.33 -32.47 -6.34
C ASP A 215 26.15 -32.07 -5.44
N ALA A 216 26.39 -31.84 -4.14
CA ALA A 216 25.35 -31.41 -3.20
C ALA A 216 24.75 -30.04 -3.57
N ALA A 217 25.57 -29.09 -4.05
CA ALA A 217 25.10 -27.80 -4.51
C ALA A 217 24.25 -27.93 -5.79
N ALA A 218 24.65 -28.78 -6.74
CA ALA A 218 23.89 -29.06 -7.95
C ALA A 218 22.54 -29.76 -7.64
N ASP A 219 22.53 -30.72 -6.71
CA ASP A 219 21.31 -31.33 -6.20
C ASP A 219 20.38 -30.28 -5.56
N HIS A 220 20.93 -29.39 -4.73
CA HIS A 220 20.15 -28.33 -4.10
C HIS A 220 19.58 -27.34 -5.13
N ALA A 221 20.35 -26.95 -6.14
CA ALA A 221 19.87 -26.11 -7.23
C ALA A 221 18.69 -26.75 -7.97
N ARG A 222 18.79 -28.05 -8.29
CA ARG A 222 17.67 -28.82 -8.88
C ARG A 222 16.43 -28.85 -7.98
N PHE A 223 16.63 -29.03 -6.67
CA PHE A 223 15.52 -28.99 -5.71
C PHE A 223 14.82 -27.62 -5.65
N LEU A 224 15.59 -26.52 -5.67
CA LEU A 224 15.03 -25.18 -5.67
C LEU A 224 14.23 -24.89 -6.94
N ASP A 225 14.74 -25.29 -8.11
CA ASP A 225 14.06 -25.13 -9.39
C ASP A 225 12.75 -25.93 -9.44
N ASP A 226 12.80 -27.15 -8.94
CA ASP A 226 11.63 -28.02 -8.82
C ASP A 226 10.55 -27.44 -7.89
N LEU A 227 10.98 -26.88 -6.75
CA LEU A 227 10.08 -26.22 -5.81
C LEU A 227 9.44 -24.98 -6.44
N ALA A 228 10.20 -24.23 -7.23
CA ALA A 228 9.72 -23.06 -7.96
C ALA A 228 8.62 -23.44 -8.97
N GLN A 229 8.81 -24.53 -9.71
CA GLN A 229 7.87 -24.98 -10.74
C GLN A 229 6.57 -25.53 -10.14
N ARG A 230 6.63 -26.25 -9.02
CA ARG A 230 5.47 -26.99 -8.49
C ARG A 230 4.66 -26.28 -7.42
N ARG A 231 5.24 -25.33 -6.68
CA ARG A 231 4.66 -24.85 -5.41
C ARG A 231 4.45 -23.34 -5.29
N ASP A 232 4.89 -22.55 -6.26
CA ASP A 232 4.82 -21.07 -6.27
C ASP A 232 4.96 -20.46 -4.85
N PRO A 233 6.13 -20.64 -4.21
CA PRO A 233 6.29 -20.29 -2.82
C PRO A 233 6.14 -18.78 -2.60
N LEU A 234 5.25 -18.41 -1.69
CA LEU A 234 5.00 -17.02 -1.31
C LEU A 234 5.72 -16.70 0.01
N ARG A 235 6.39 -15.55 0.06
CA ARG A 235 6.87 -14.93 1.29
C ARG A 235 5.94 -13.80 1.72
N ARG A 236 5.79 -13.61 3.02
CA ARG A 236 5.08 -12.46 3.59
C ARG A 236 6.05 -11.29 3.72
N GLN A 237 5.74 -10.19 3.04
CA GLN A 237 6.44 -8.92 3.24
C GLN A 237 5.60 -8.04 4.16
N VAL A 238 6.23 -7.49 5.20
CA VAL A 238 5.61 -6.51 6.10
C VAL A 238 6.37 -5.20 5.96
N LEU A 239 5.65 -4.15 5.55
CA LEU A 239 6.17 -2.80 5.40
C LEU A 239 5.38 -1.87 6.30
N ILE A 240 6.07 -1.04 7.06
CA ILE A 240 5.48 0.01 7.88
C ILE A 240 5.85 1.34 7.22
N VAL A 241 4.86 2.09 6.78
CA VAL A 241 5.03 3.38 6.10
C VAL A 241 4.63 4.48 7.04
N THR A 242 5.58 5.32 7.42
CA THR A 242 5.33 6.54 8.20
C THR A 242 5.27 7.72 7.24
N ARG A 243 4.36 8.67 7.50
CA ARG A 243 4.22 9.90 6.71
C ARG A 243 4.20 11.12 7.60
N THR A 244 4.77 12.22 7.12
CA THR A 244 4.68 13.52 7.79
C THR A 244 3.28 14.11 7.62
N THR A 245 2.95 15.07 8.48
CA THR A 245 1.79 15.95 8.26
C THR A 245 2.16 17.08 7.32
N ARG A 246 1.15 17.72 6.72
CA ARG A 246 1.36 18.86 5.83
C ARG A 246 1.91 20.04 6.64
N GLY A 247 2.99 20.65 6.17
CA GLY A 247 3.60 21.81 6.84
C GLY A 247 4.50 21.44 8.03
N GLU A 248 4.75 20.16 8.27
CA GLU A 248 5.73 19.73 9.26
C GLU A 248 7.14 20.22 8.84
N ARG A 249 7.70 21.12 9.63
CA ARG A 249 9.02 21.71 9.39
C ARG A 249 10.08 20.85 10.08
N GLY A 250 10.72 19.99 9.31
CA GLY A 250 11.86 19.23 9.79
C GLY A 250 12.48 18.47 8.63
N GLU A 251 13.74 18.75 8.34
CA GLU A 251 14.52 17.90 7.44
C GLU A 251 14.45 16.46 7.94
N HIS A 252 14.26 15.50 7.05
CA HIS A 252 14.24 14.08 7.36
C HIS A 252 13.25 13.61 8.46
N ALA A 253 12.13 14.30 8.62
CA ALA A 253 11.14 13.99 9.66
C ALA A 253 10.47 12.62 9.45
N ALA A 254 10.27 12.18 8.21
CA ALA A 254 9.74 10.85 7.92
C ALA A 254 10.78 9.78 8.30
N ARG A 255 12.04 9.98 7.92
CA ARG A 255 13.15 9.07 8.21
C ARG A 255 13.37 8.90 9.70
N ARG A 256 13.38 9.98 10.50
CA ARG A 256 13.52 9.91 11.95
C ARG A 256 12.42 9.07 12.60
N ARG A 257 11.19 9.16 12.11
CA ARG A 257 10.07 8.33 12.59
C ARG A 257 10.20 6.88 12.20
N ALA A 258 10.71 6.60 10.99
CA ALA A 258 11.05 5.24 10.59
C ALA A 258 12.13 4.65 11.51
N ASP A 259 13.17 5.42 11.86
CA ASP A 259 14.18 4.97 12.83
C ASP A 259 13.62 4.78 14.25
N GLN A 260 12.69 5.64 14.67
CA GLN A 260 11.98 5.45 15.94
C GLN A 260 11.17 4.15 15.93
N THR A 261 10.47 3.87 14.84
CA THR A 261 9.73 2.61 14.65
C THR A 261 10.66 1.40 14.70
N VAL A 262 11.82 1.46 14.05
CA VAL A 262 12.85 0.40 14.14
C VAL A 262 13.26 0.17 15.59
N ARG A 263 13.60 1.23 16.34
CA ARG A 263 14.01 1.13 17.75
C ARG A 263 12.91 0.58 18.65
N SER A 264 11.66 0.98 18.43
CA SER A 264 10.52 0.49 19.23
C SER A 264 10.21 -0.98 18.96
N LEU A 265 10.33 -1.41 17.71
CA LEU A 265 9.96 -2.77 17.30
C LEU A 265 11.11 -3.78 17.35
N SER A 266 12.38 -3.35 17.38
CA SER A 266 13.53 -4.26 17.48
C SER A 266 13.52 -5.10 18.75
N GLY A 267 12.88 -4.61 19.82
CA GLY A 267 12.69 -5.35 21.07
C GLY A 267 11.66 -6.49 21.01
N LEU A 268 10.87 -6.60 19.94
CA LEU A 268 9.81 -7.61 19.78
C LEU A 268 10.31 -8.96 19.24
N GLY A 269 11.63 -9.15 19.12
CA GLY A 269 12.19 -10.30 18.40
C GLY A 269 11.89 -10.27 16.89
N VAL A 270 11.47 -9.11 16.37
CA VAL A 270 11.28 -8.84 14.95
C VAL A 270 12.54 -8.17 14.43
N THR A 271 13.09 -8.66 13.32
CA THR A 271 14.11 -7.91 12.60
C THR A 271 13.43 -6.77 11.84
N THR A 272 13.82 -5.53 12.19
CA THR A 272 13.30 -4.33 11.54
C THR A 272 14.44 -3.51 10.96
N ARG A 273 14.21 -2.93 9.79
CA ARG A 273 15.18 -2.08 9.09
C ARG A 273 14.44 -0.99 8.36
N ALA A 274 14.84 0.26 8.57
CA ALA A 274 14.39 1.35 7.72
C ALA A 274 15.07 1.26 6.34
N LEU A 275 14.28 1.38 5.29
CA LEU A 275 14.74 1.21 3.92
C LEU A 275 15.50 2.45 3.45
N ASP A 276 16.59 2.23 2.72
CA ASP A 276 17.35 3.25 1.99
C ASP A 276 16.73 3.48 0.60
N GLY A 277 17.27 4.42 -0.19
CA GLY A 277 16.73 4.78 -1.50
C GLY A 277 16.58 3.57 -2.44
N HIS A 278 17.59 2.70 -2.48
CA HIS A 278 17.57 1.48 -3.29
C HIS A 278 16.52 0.48 -2.83
N ALA A 279 16.45 0.17 -1.53
CA ALA A 279 15.49 -0.79 -1.01
C ALA A 279 14.05 -0.26 -1.05
N THR A 280 13.84 1.04 -0.85
CA THR A 280 12.55 1.71 -1.04
C THR A 280 12.09 1.60 -2.49
N THR A 281 13.01 1.86 -3.45
CA THR A 281 12.73 1.71 -4.88
C THR A 281 12.36 0.26 -5.21
N ALA A 282 13.09 -0.71 -4.66
CA ALA A 282 12.78 -2.12 -4.85
C ALA A 282 11.45 -2.54 -4.25
N ALA A 283 11.11 -2.03 -3.05
CA ALA A 283 9.82 -2.30 -2.41
C ALA A 283 8.65 -1.73 -3.22
N LEU A 284 8.78 -0.51 -3.74
CA LEU A 284 7.76 0.10 -4.60
C LEU A 284 7.64 -0.62 -5.94
N ALA A 285 8.76 -1.03 -6.55
CA ALA A 285 8.75 -1.80 -7.79
C ALA A 285 8.06 -3.17 -7.59
N ALA A 286 8.34 -3.88 -6.50
CA ALA A 286 7.69 -5.14 -6.17
C ALA A 286 6.21 -4.97 -5.81
N ALA A 287 5.80 -3.81 -5.27
CA ALA A 287 4.40 -3.50 -5.04
C ALA A 287 3.64 -3.22 -6.35
N ALA A 288 4.31 -2.63 -7.35
CA ALA A 288 3.71 -2.35 -8.66
C ALA A 288 3.70 -3.56 -9.59
N ASP A 289 4.74 -4.40 -9.55
CA ASP A 289 4.88 -5.63 -10.31
C ASP A 289 5.46 -6.75 -9.42
N PRO A 290 4.58 -7.51 -8.72
CA PRO A 290 5.01 -8.58 -7.82
C PRO A 290 5.75 -9.73 -8.51
N TYR A 291 5.51 -9.95 -9.79
CA TYR A 291 6.11 -11.04 -10.57
C TYR A 291 7.41 -10.64 -11.24
N ARG A 292 7.89 -9.42 -10.99
CA ARG A 292 9.15 -8.95 -11.52
C ARG A 292 10.30 -9.79 -10.97
N PRO A 293 11.13 -10.43 -11.82
CA PRO A 293 12.27 -11.18 -11.33
C PRO A 293 13.26 -10.22 -10.64
N PRO A 294 13.75 -10.53 -9.42
CA PRO A 294 14.78 -9.77 -8.76
C PRO A 294 16.02 -9.67 -9.63
N ARG A 295 16.60 -8.47 -9.66
CA ARG A 295 17.82 -8.20 -10.43
C ARG A 295 19.05 -8.34 -9.54
N PRO A 296 20.08 -9.10 -9.98
CA PRO A 296 21.38 -9.09 -9.33
C PRO A 296 21.91 -7.66 -9.21
N GLY A 297 22.39 -7.27 -8.02
CA GLY A 297 22.88 -5.91 -7.76
C GLY A 297 21.81 -4.89 -7.32
N GLY A 298 20.55 -5.31 -7.16
CA GLY A 298 19.46 -4.45 -6.71
C GLY A 298 18.92 -3.52 -7.79
N LEU A 299 18.03 -2.61 -7.40
CA LEU A 299 17.49 -1.58 -8.30
C LEU A 299 18.18 -0.24 -8.01
N ALA A 300 18.64 0.40 -9.07
CA ALA A 300 19.14 1.77 -9.01
C ALA A 300 18.02 2.69 -8.49
N ALA A 301 18.35 3.57 -7.55
CA ALA A 301 17.42 4.59 -7.11
C ALA A 301 17.17 5.60 -8.25
N PRO A 302 16.07 6.38 -8.20
CA PRO A 302 15.85 7.45 -9.16
C PRO A 302 17.10 8.34 -9.31
N HIS A 303 17.43 8.71 -10.54
CA HIS A 303 18.59 9.54 -10.88
C HIS A 303 19.99 8.95 -10.57
N THR A 304 20.08 7.71 -10.07
CA THR A 304 21.37 7.01 -9.98
C THR A 304 21.88 6.69 -11.38
N THR A 305 23.12 7.08 -11.67
CA THR A 305 23.78 6.75 -12.94
C THR A 305 24.08 5.25 -12.99
N ILE A 306 23.53 4.54 -13.97
CA ILE A 306 23.79 3.12 -14.18
C ILE A 306 25.01 2.97 -15.07
N THR A 307 26.10 2.42 -14.53
CA THR A 307 27.31 2.09 -15.31
C THR A 307 27.24 0.64 -15.78
N GLY A 308 27.56 0.40 -17.06
CA GLY A 308 27.71 -0.96 -17.59
C GLY A 308 28.96 -1.67 -17.03
N PRO A 309 29.03 -3.01 -17.13
CA PRO A 309 30.23 -3.74 -16.76
C PRO A 309 31.43 -3.23 -17.58
N PRO A 310 32.64 -3.17 -16.99
CA PRO A 310 33.82 -2.74 -17.73
C PRO A 310 34.03 -3.66 -18.93
N VAL A 311 34.13 -3.07 -20.13
CA VAL A 311 34.41 -3.81 -21.35
C VAL A 311 35.78 -4.47 -21.19
N ARG A 312 35.78 -5.79 -21.00
CA ARG A 312 37.00 -6.58 -20.81
C ARG A 312 37.77 -6.57 -22.12
N ARG A 313 38.79 -5.70 -22.25
CA ARG A 313 39.67 -5.69 -23.43
C ARG A 313 40.33 -7.07 -23.57
N PRO A 314 40.31 -7.71 -24.75
CA PRO A 314 40.94 -9.00 -24.94
C PRO A 314 42.43 -8.89 -24.63
N ARG A 315 42.96 -9.80 -23.79
CA ARG A 315 44.40 -9.91 -23.52
C ARG A 315 45.08 -10.23 -24.85
N THR A 316 45.85 -9.28 -25.37
CA THR A 316 46.77 -9.52 -26.48
C THR A 316 47.71 -10.65 -26.08
N ARG A 317 47.58 -11.81 -26.73
CA ARG A 317 48.57 -12.89 -26.65
C ARG A 317 49.89 -12.30 -27.16
N ARG A 318 50.87 -12.15 -26.27
CA ARG A 318 52.27 -12.02 -26.67
C ARG A 318 52.67 -13.33 -27.30
N THR A 319 52.83 -13.34 -28.61
CA THR A 319 53.59 -14.37 -29.34
C THR A 319 55.06 -14.15 -29.03
N SER A 320 55.68 -15.13 -28.38
CA SER A 320 57.15 -15.27 -28.37
C SER A 320 57.64 -15.76 -29.72
#